data_AF-A0A842QFZ8-F1
#
_entry.id   AF-A0A842QFZ8-F1
#
_cell.length_a   1.000
_cell.length_b   1.000
_cell.length_c   1.000
_cell.angle_alpha   90.00
_cell.angle_beta   90.00
_cell.angle_gamma   90.00
#
_symmetry.space_group_name_H-M   'P 1'
#
loop_
_entity.id
_entity.type
_entity.pdbx_description
1 polymer ?
#
loop_
_entity_poly.entity_id
_entity_poly.type
_entity_poly.pdbx_seq_one_letter_code
_entity_poly.pdbx_strand_id
1 'polypeptide(L)'
;MNDSENLFEQTLERATMKPPVSQKATSKIVDEISSHKGIVRLFHLIRESPHLAKLLFLHPLDLFGKEGRYQAPYLYYGQISTDTQKDSNISRALKLLRIDREATSSLALATRLKKMGIDEERQETIGSDIIDAVIYILVMIFKVSPTLRELVESENFSYPLMKSTIKNYANLIDEEELEQAMESIFSEESADPEFIDLIERLILSVVPLITGKSLEFIEMGRTSQSQITLAYHQIAISFVDDLLTKTSISFEEYGEIVKQLYMFGLIKNRNTIFWCEKCMEDRISYNERHGHISPSKMSERTCPDCGESESFSAVFEVDLALLDAIFSRDHLLGVFVGWILKKEGIDAEINTHVDDREVDFLTDTALIECKTFRVGGREETPRQNLEQVLVQMQKQVAALEEDERTMENVMLVCNQPDIRKELSNIAGKAKSFYDEYCPEVFSYEEIDEMVESLR
;
A
#
# COMPACT_ATOMS: atom_id res chain seq x y z
N MET A 1 6.94 -9.48 -32.88
CA MET A 1 7.11 -8.19 -32.17
C MET A 1 6.06 -8.19 -31.08
N ASN A 2 6.47 -8.42 -29.82
CA ASN A 2 5.72 -8.21 -28.56
C ASN A 2 6.34 -8.93 -27.32
N ASP A 3 7.53 -9.52 -27.42
CA ASP A 3 8.17 -10.16 -26.25
C ASP A 3 9.10 -9.23 -25.44
N SER A 4 9.44 -8.04 -25.96
CA SER A 4 10.42 -7.14 -25.31
C SER A 4 9.81 -6.15 -24.32
N GLU A 5 8.55 -5.71 -24.53
CA GLU A 5 7.85 -4.84 -23.57
C GLU A 5 7.52 -5.59 -22.28
N ASN A 6 7.15 -6.88 -22.40
CA ASN A 6 6.87 -7.73 -21.26
C ASN A 6 8.14 -8.06 -20.43
N LEU A 7 9.31 -8.14 -21.07
CA LEU A 7 10.56 -8.43 -20.37
C LEU A 7 11.06 -7.25 -19.52
N PHE A 8 10.81 -6.00 -19.97
CA PHE A 8 11.19 -4.81 -19.21
C PHE A 8 10.26 -4.59 -18.01
N GLU A 9 8.94 -4.75 -18.17
CA GLU A 9 7.99 -4.72 -17.05
C GLU A 9 8.28 -5.83 -16.03
N GLN A 10 8.52 -7.07 -16.48
CA GLN A 10 8.89 -8.18 -15.58
C GLN A 10 10.26 -7.99 -14.92
N THR A 11 11.22 -7.35 -15.59
CA THR A 11 12.55 -7.06 -15.02
C THR A 11 12.46 -5.88 -14.05
N LEU A 12 11.62 -4.89 -14.32
CA LEU A 12 11.32 -3.77 -13.44
C LEU A 12 10.58 -4.24 -12.19
N GLU A 13 9.55 -5.06 -12.32
CA GLU A 13 8.88 -5.77 -11.22
C GLU A 13 9.89 -6.54 -10.35
N ARG A 14 10.78 -7.32 -10.96
CA ARG A 14 11.80 -8.08 -10.20
C ARG A 14 12.89 -7.22 -9.55
N ALA A 15 13.15 -6.02 -10.08
CA ALA A 15 14.23 -5.14 -9.62
C ALA A 15 13.76 -4.07 -8.62
N THR A 16 12.50 -3.65 -8.68
CA THR A 16 11.89 -2.67 -7.77
C THR A 16 11.00 -3.31 -6.70
N MET A 17 10.63 -4.58 -6.87
CA MET A 17 9.85 -5.34 -5.90
C MET A 17 10.67 -6.49 -5.34
N LYS A 18 11.29 -6.21 -4.20
CA LYS A 18 11.20 -7.18 -3.12
C LYS A 18 10.43 -6.46 -2.02
N PRO A 19 9.16 -6.83 -1.71
CA PRO A 19 8.77 -6.75 -0.31
C PRO A 19 9.95 -7.33 0.49
N PRO A 20 10.33 -6.75 1.64
CA PRO A 20 11.35 -7.36 2.46
C PRO A 20 10.78 -8.69 2.95
N VAL A 21 10.80 -9.73 2.11
CA VAL A 21 10.53 -11.11 2.51
C VAL A 21 11.55 -11.34 3.58
N SER A 22 11.07 -11.58 4.80
CA SER A 22 11.98 -11.74 5.92
C SER A 22 12.93 -12.88 5.56
N GLN A 23 14.23 -12.63 5.62
CA GLN A 23 15.22 -13.69 5.41
C GLN A 23 15.31 -14.62 6.63
N LYS A 24 14.52 -14.33 7.68
CA LYS A 24 14.41 -15.18 8.86
C LYS A 24 13.53 -16.38 8.52
N ALA A 25 13.98 -17.57 8.95
CA ALA A 25 13.13 -18.74 8.92
C ALA A 25 11.89 -18.53 9.81
N THR A 26 10.74 -19.06 9.39
CA THR A 26 9.46 -18.97 10.12
C THR A 26 9.60 -19.44 11.55
N SER A 27 10.34 -20.52 11.82
CA SER A 27 10.64 -21.02 13.18
C SER A 27 11.27 -19.97 14.09
N LYS A 28 12.26 -19.22 13.57
CA LYS A 28 12.90 -18.13 14.30
C LYS A 28 11.95 -16.96 14.57
N ILE A 29 11.08 -16.65 13.61
CA ILE A 29 10.06 -15.61 13.77
C ILE A 29 9.07 -16.01 14.87
N VAL A 30 8.61 -17.28 14.87
CA VAL A 30 7.74 -17.84 15.91
C VAL A 30 8.39 -17.75 17.30
N ASP A 31 9.70 -18.04 17.40
CA ASP A 31 10.47 -17.88 18.64
C ASP A 31 10.55 -16.41 19.10
N GLU A 32 10.85 -15.49 18.19
CA GLU A 32 10.91 -14.06 18.47
C GLU A 32 9.54 -13.54 18.96
N ILE A 33 8.45 -13.91 18.28
CA ILE A 33 7.08 -13.56 18.66
C ILE A 33 6.73 -14.08 20.03
N SER A 34 7.12 -15.32 20.36
CA SER A 34 6.87 -15.91 21.68
C SER A 34 7.42 -15.04 22.83
N SER A 35 8.46 -14.26 22.56
CA SER A 35 9.06 -13.32 23.51
C SER A 35 8.53 -11.87 23.39
N HIS A 36 7.82 -11.54 22.30
CA HIS A 36 7.35 -10.19 22.00
C HIS A 36 5.94 -9.92 22.58
N LYS A 37 5.89 -9.32 23.78
CA LYS A 37 4.65 -9.09 24.55
C LYS A 37 3.50 -8.44 23.74
N GLY A 38 3.82 -7.49 22.86
CA GLY A 38 2.81 -6.82 22.04
C GLY A 38 2.16 -7.78 21.03
N ILE A 39 2.96 -8.61 20.36
CA ILE A 39 2.47 -9.54 19.33
C ILE A 39 1.75 -10.71 19.99
N VAL A 40 2.24 -11.22 21.12
CA VAL A 40 1.51 -12.25 21.89
C VAL A 40 0.11 -11.77 22.27
N ARG A 41 -0.02 -10.53 22.77
CA ARG A 41 -1.34 -9.94 23.08
C ARG A 41 -2.21 -9.81 21.84
N LEU A 42 -1.63 -9.38 20.71
CA LEU A 42 -2.33 -9.32 19.43
C LEU A 42 -2.84 -10.71 19.02
N PHE A 43 -2.01 -11.75 19.11
CA PHE A 43 -2.37 -13.11 18.70
C PHE A 43 -3.47 -13.71 19.58
N HIS A 44 -3.46 -13.41 20.89
CA HIS A 44 -4.61 -13.74 21.73
C HIS A 44 -5.90 -13.04 21.26
N LEU A 45 -5.80 -11.76 20.93
CA LEU A 45 -6.97 -10.98 20.51
C LEU A 45 -7.50 -11.37 19.12
N ILE A 46 -6.63 -11.82 18.20
CA ILE A 46 -7.03 -12.32 16.88
C ILE A 46 -8.03 -13.47 17.01
N ARG A 47 -7.87 -14.36 18.00
CA ARG A 47 -8.82 -15.47 18.26
C ARG A 47 -10.19 -14.99 18.71
N GLU A 48 -10.25 -13.83 19.37
CA GLU A 48 -11.47 -13.28 19.97
C GLU A 48 -12.16 -12.25 19.06
N SER A 49 -11.47 -11.76 18.01
CA SER A 49 -11.93 -10.67 17.16
C SER A 49 -11.87 -11.02 15.67
N PRO A 50 -13.01 -11.42 15.07
CA PRO A 50 -13.09 -11.75 13.65
C PRO A 50 -12.61 -10.62 12.72
N HIS A 51 -12.88 -9.36 13.06
CA HIS A 51 -12.48 -8.20 12.26
C HIS A 51 -10.95 -8.03 12.23
N LEU A 52 -10.30 -8.28 13.36
CA LEU A 52 -8.84 -8.22 13.46
C LEU A 52 -8.19 -9.34 12.63
N ALA A 53 -8.75 -10.55 12.70
CA ALA A 53 -8.30 -11.68 11.89
C ALA A 53 -8.49 -11.43 10.38
N LYS A 54 -9.66 -10.93 9.97
CA LYS A 54 -9.95 -10.54 8.57
C LYS A 54 -8.93 -9.56 8.01
N LEU A 55 -8.53 -8.57 8.79
CA LEU A 55 -7.55 -7.58 8.36
C LEU A 55 -6.14 -8.17 8.31
N LEU A 56 -5.70 -8.81 9.39
CA LEU A 56 -4.30 -9.17 9.58
C LEU A 56 -3.88 -10.44 8.82
N PHE A 57 -4.82 -11.33 8.49
CA PHE A 57 -4.56 -12.48 7.63
C PHE A 57 -4.79 -12.20 6.15
N LEU A 58 -4.97 -10.94 5.75
CA LEU A 58 -4.84 -10.59 4.34
C LEU A 58 -3.45 -10.92 3.81
N HIS A 59 -3.39 -11.20 2.51
CA HIS A 59 -2.12 -11.25 1.80
C HIS A 59 -1.39 -9.91 1.97
N PRO A 60 -0.05 -9.86 2.11
CA PRO A 60 0.66 -8.60 2.32
C PRO A 60 0.40 -7.56 1.22
N LEU A 61 0.24 -8.00 -0.03
CA LEU A 61 -0.14 -7.14 -1.17
C LEU A 61 -1.59 -6.63 -1.12
N ASP A 62 -2.46 -7.26 -0.34
CA ASP A 62 -3.81 -6.73 -0.10
C ASP A 62 -3.83 -5.81 1.10
N LEU A 63 -3.00 -6.07 2.11
CA LEU A 63 -2.85 -5.23 3.31
C LEU A 63 -2.14 -3.90 3.01
N PHE A 64 -1.13 -3.92 2.14
CA PHE A 64 -0.30 -2.75 1.81
C PHE A 64 -0.40 -2.32 0.32
N GLY A 65 -1.31 -2.91 -0.46
CA GLY A 65 -1.54 -2.54 -1.86
C GLY A 65 -0.73 -3.32 -2.90
N LYS A 66 -1.19 -3.23 -4.16
CA LYS A 66 -0.74 -4.07 -5.29
C LYS A 66 0.72 -3.80 -5.68
N GLU A 67 1.35 -4.84 -6.21
CA GLU A 67 2.55 -4.76 -7.06
C GLU A 67 2.36 -3.66 -8.11
N GLY A 68 3.28 -2.70 -8.13
CA GLY A 68 3.29 -1.52 -9.02
C GLY A 68 2.73 -0.26 -8.37
N ARG A 69 2.00 -0.39 -7.26
CA ARG A 69 1.62 0.70 -6.35
C ARG A 69 2.38 0.53 -5.05
N TYR A 70 3.69 0.62 -5.20
CA TYR A 70 4.69 0.82 -4.17
C TYR A 70 4.08 1.50 -2.94
N GLN A 71 4.00 0.82 -1.81
CA GLN A 71 3.81 1.42 -0.49
C GLN A 71 4.85 0.75 0.42
N ALA A 72 5.61 1.54 1.14
CA ALA A 72 6.23 1.00 2.35
C ALA A 72 5.12 0.53 3.29
N PRO A 73 5.38 -0.48 4.14
CA PRO A 73 4.34 -1.18 4.88
C PRO A 73 3.83 -0.35 6.06
N TYR A 74 3.13 0.72 5.73
CA TYR A 74 2.46 1.64 6.63
C TYR A 74 0.98 1.32 6.70
N LEU A 75 0.39 1.50 7.87
CA LEU A 75 -1.06 1.57 8.00
C LEU A 75 -1.49 3.04 7.92
N TYR A 76 -2.61 3.29 7.24
CA TYR A 76 -3.17 4.62 7.08
C TYR A 76 -4.47 4.71 7.86
N TYR A 77 -4.70 5.83 8.55
CA TYR A 77 -5.97 6.07 9.23
C TYR A 77 -6.39 7.50 8.95
N GLY A 78 -7.51 7.67 8.26
CA GLY A 78 -8.00 8.99 7.89
C GLY A 78 -9.50 9.03 7.70
N GLN A 79 -10.08 10.18 8.01
CA GLN A 79 -11.51 10.45 7.89
C GLN A 79 -11.69 11.78 7.16
N ILE A 80 -12.52 11.77 6.12
CA ILE A 80 -12.96 12.94 5.37
C ILE A 80 -14.37 13.30 5.83
N SER A 81 -14.67 14.58 5.99
CA SER A 81 -16.02 15.03 6.34
C SER A 81 -16.94 14.86 5.13
N THR A 82 -18.19 14.44 5.36
CA THR A 82 -19.09 13.89 4.34
C THR A 82 -19.54 14.86 3.24
N ASP A 83 -19.22 16.17 3.34
CA ASP A 83 -19.76 17.19 2.43
C ASP A 83 -19.02 17.32 1.09
N THR A 84 -17.81 16.76 0.92
CA THR A 84 -17.03 16.92 -0.33
C THR A 84 -16.68 15.64 -1.10
N GLN A 85 -17.37 14.52 -0.87
CA GLN A 85 -17.12 13.23 -1.56
C GLN A 85 -17.37 13.22 -3.09
N LYS A 86 -17.69 14.34 -3.74
CA LYS A 86 -18.05 14.39 -5.17
C LYS A 86 -16.95 14.83 -6.13
N ASP A 87 -15.86 15.43 -5.66
CA ASP A 87 -14.70 15.68 -6.51
C ASP A 87 -13.69 14.57 -6.33
N SER A 88 -13.14 14.05 -7.43
CA SER A 88 -12.13 12.99 -7.35
C SER A 88 -10.95 13.51 -6.50
N ASN A 89 -10.58 12.74 -5.46
CA ASN A 89 -9.45 13.08 -4.58
C ASN A 89 -8.16 13.38 -5.38
N ILE A 90 -8.05 12.82 -6.58
CA ILE A 90 -6.99 13.06 -7.56
C ILE A 90 -7.07 14.49 -8.13
N SER A 91 -8.24 14.95 -8.60
CA SER A 91 -8.43 16.32 -9.09
C SER A 91 -8.11 17.36 -8.02
N ARG A 92 -8.52 17.10 -6.77
CA ARG A 92 -8.22 17.98 -5.63
C ARG A 92 -6.74 17.96 -5.28
N ALA A 93 -6.09 16.79 -5.21
CA ALA A 93 -4.64 16.65 -5.03
C ALA A 93 -3.84 17.35 -6.14
N LEU A 94 -4.29 17.27 -7.40
CA LEU A 94 -3.69 17.96 -8.54
C LEU A 94 -3.91 19.48 -8.48
N LYS A 95 -5.07 19.95 -8.01
CA LYS A 95 -5.32 21.37 -7.71
C LYS A 95 -4.41 21.87 -6.58
N LEU A 96 -4.14 21.04 -5.55
CA LEU A 96 -3.24 21.36 -4.44
C LEU A 96 -1.76 21.43 -4.88
N LEU A 97 -1.35 20.69 -5.92
CA LEU A 97 0.01 20.80 -6.49
C LEU A 97 0.26 22.13 -7.23
N ARG A 98 -0.77 22.96 -7.47
CA ARG A 98 -0.62 24.25 -8.18
C ARG A 98 0.01 25.37 -7.37
N ILE A 99 0.25 25.22 -6.07
CA ILE A 99 0.75 26.32 -5.22
C ILE A 99 2.07 25.95 -4.56
N ASP A 100 3.18 26.04 -5.31
CA ASP A 100 4.40 26.64 -4.74
C ASP A 100 5.34 27.18 -5.83
N ARG A 101 5.75 28.43 -5.68
CA ARG A 101 6.51 29.19 -6.68
C ARG A 101 8.03 29.15 -6.45
N GLU A 102 8.51 28.42 -5.45
CA GLU A 102 9.91 28.51 -4.98
C GLU A 102 10.73 27.21 -4.99
N ALA A 103 10.23 26.09 -5.52
CA ALA A 103 10.91 24.79 -5.35
C ALA A 103 11.67 24.23 -6.57
N THR A 104 11.74 24.92 -7.72
CA THR A 104 12.36 24.40 -8.95
C THR A 104 13.71 25.04 -9.24
N SER A 105 14.75 24.57 -8.56
CA SER A 105 16.08 24.54 -9.18
C SER A 105 16.42 23.09 -9.53
N SER A 106 16.81 22.85 -10.79
CA SER A 106 17.18 21.52 -11.29
C SER A 106 18.26 20.83 -10.44
N LEU A 107 19.13 21.63 -9.82
CA LEU A 107 20.18 21.16 -8.91
C LEU A 107 19.64 20.63 -7.57
N ALA A 108 18.59 21.25 -7.02
CA ALA A 108 17.96 20.79 -5.79
C ALA A 108 17.16 19.51 -6.02
N LEU A 109 16.48 19.41 -7.18
CA LEU A 109 15.77 18.20 -7.59
C LEU A 109 16.75 17.04 -7.83
N ALA A 110 17.83 17.23 -8.59
CA ALA A 110 18.84 16.19 -8.83
C ALA A 110 19.50 15.70 -7.53
N THR A 111 19.83 16.62 -6.61
CA THR A 111 20.40 16.26 -5.30
C THR A 111 19.40 15.48 -4.43
N ARG A 112 18.10 15.77 -4.55
CA ARG A 112 17.02 15.06 -3.83
C ARG A 112 16.76 13.68 -4.43
N LEU A 113 16.69 13.58 -5.76
CA LEU A 113 16.58 12.32 -6.48
C LEU A 113 17.76 11.37 -6.18
N LYS A 114 18.97 11.92 -6.07
CA LYS A 114 20.16 11.17 -5.65
C LYS A 114 20.06 10.64 -4.21
N LYS A 115 19.47 11.39 -3.28
CA LYS A 115 19.19 10.91 -1.91
C LYS A 115 18.12 9.81 -1.88
N MET A 116 17.21 9.83 -2.85
CA MET A 116 16.22 8.77 -3.06
C MET A 116 16.82 7.53 -3.76
N GLY A 117 18.14 7.51 -4.05
CA GLY A 117 18.86 6.34 -4.54
C GLY A 117 18.66 6.03 -6.03
N ILE A 118 18.29 7.05 -6.80
CA ILE A 118 18.05 6.95 -8.24
C ILE A 118 19.40 7.03 -8.95
N ASP A 119 19.64 6.16 -9.92
CA ASP A 119 20.84 6.23 -10.76
C ASP A 119 20.84 7.51 -11.63
N GLU A 120 22.01 7.90 -12.13
CA GLU A 120 22.17 9.19 -12.83
C GLU A 120 21.43 9.20 -14.19
N GLU A 121 21.26 8.04 -14.83
CA GLU A 121 20.54 7.92 -16.10
C GLU A 121 19.03 8.20 -15.93
N ARG A 122 18.41 7.60 -14.92
CA ARG A 122 17.00 7.87 -14.56
C ARG A 122 16.79 9.30 -14.06
N GLN A 123 17.78 9.90 -13.40
CA GLN A 123 17.70 11.31 -13.00
C GLN A 123 17.65 12.24 -14.21
N GLU A 124 18.40 11.94 -15.26
CA GLU A 124 18.38 12.73 -16.50
C GLU A 124 17.04 12.60 -17.22
N THR A 125 16.47 11.40 -17.30
CA THR A 125 15.13 11.19 -17.91
C THR A 125 14.03 11.93 -17.15
N ILE A 126 13.94 11.72 -15.82
CA ILE A 126 12.93 12.41 -14.98
C ILE A 126 13.14 13.92 -15.03
N GLY A 127 14.39 14.38 -15.02
CA GLY A 127 14.74 15.79 -15.15
C GLY A 127 14.28 16.39 -16.48
N SER A 128 14.50 15.67 -17.59
CA SER A 128 14.06 16.08 -18.93
C SER A 128 12.53 16.14 -19.00
N ASP A 129 11.85 15.10 -18.53
CA ASP A 129 10.39 15.03 -18.58
C ASP A 129 9.72 16.16 -17.76
N ILE A 130 10.29 16.50 -16.59
CA ILE A 130 9.83 17.65 -15.80
C ILE A 130 10.06 18.96 -16.55
N ILE A 131 11.21 19.11 -17.21
CA ILE A 131 11.50 20.30 -18.02
C ILE A 131 10.49 20.42 -19.16
N ASP A 132 10.23 19.34 -19.89
CA ASP A 132 9.28 19.30 -20.99
C ASP A 132 7.86 19.63 -20.51
N ALA A 133 7.46 19.10 -19.35
CA ALA A 133 6.16 19.41 -18.76
C ALA A 133 6.04 20.90 -18.37
N VAL A 134 7.07 21.46 -17.76
CA VAL A 134 7.13 22.89 -17.41
C VAL A 134 7.11 23.77 -18.67
N ILE A 135 7.87 23.40 -19.70
CA ILE A 135 7.89 24.11 -20.98
C ILE A 135 6.50 24.08 -21.62
N TYR A 136 5.84 22.93 -21.65
CA TYR A 136 4.49 22.79 -22.19
C TYR A 136 3.50 23.71 -21.48
N ILE A 137 3.51 23.71 -20.14
CA ILE A 137 2.66 24.60 -19.33
C ILE A 137 2.98 26.07 -19.61
N LEU A 138 4.26 26.44 -19.70
CA LEU A 138 4.66 27.81 -20.03
C LEU A 138 4.17 28.23 -21.41
N VAL A 139 4.29 27.36 -22.42
CA VAL A 139 3.79 27.61 -23.77
C VAL A 139 2.27 27.80 -23.77
N MET A 140 1.55 27.00 -22.99
CA MET A 140 0.11 27.15 -22.83
C MET A 140 -0.26 28.49 -22.16
N ILE A 141 0.47 28.88 -21.11
CA ILE A 141 0.34 30.20 -20.48
C ILE A 141 0.57 31.34 -21.49
N PHE A 142 1.58 31.24 -22.35
CA PHE A 142 1.82 32.21 -23.43
C PHE A 142 0.70 32.22 -24.49
N LYS A 143 0.08 31.08 -24.77
CA LYS A 143 -1.06 30.99 -25.69
C LYS A 143 -2.29 31.69 -25.14
N VAL A 144 -2.52 31.68 -23.83
CA VAL A 144 -3.72 32.26 -23.23
C VAL A 144 -3.53 33.67 -22.70
N SER A 145 -2.31 34.17 -22.61
CA SER A 145 -2.02 35.56 -22.18
C SER A 145 -1.56 36.45 -23.35
N PRO A 146 -2.44 37.31 -23.90
CA PRO A 146 -2.07 38.30 -24.91
C PRO A 146 -0.94 39.22 -24.42
N THR A 147 -0.99 39.63 -23.15
CA THR A 147 0.01 40.48 -22.51
C THR A 147 1.42 39.87 -22.55
N LEU A 148 1.54 38.57 -22.24
CA LEU A 148 2.82 37.88 -22.29
C LEU A 148 3.32 37.69 -23.72
N ARG A 149 2.40 37.43 -24.66
CA ARG A 149 2.72 37.29 -26.08
C ARG A 149 3.27 38.59 -26.65
N GLU A 150 2.56 39.71 -26.45
CA GLU A 150 2.99 41.04 -26.90
C GLU A 150 4.34 41.43 -26.27
N LEU A 151 4.55 41.07 -25.01
CA LEU A 151 5.80 41.34 -24.31
C LEU A 151 6.98 40.58 -24.92
N VAL A 152 6.81 39.28 -25.20
CA VAL A 152 7.87 38.42 -25.78
C VAL A 152 8.10 38.74 -27.26
N GLU A 153 7.07 39.15 -28.00
CA GLU A 153 7.17 39.59 -29.38
C GLU A 153 7.72 41.02 -29.53
N SER A 154 7.91 41.75 -28.42
CA SER A 154 8.43 43.11 -28.47
C SER A 154 9.90 43.16 -28.94
N GLU A 155 10.19 44.04 -29.91
CA GLU A 155 11.55 44.20 -30.47
C GLU A 155 12.61 44.59 -29.42
N ASN A 156 12.18 45.13 -28.27
CA ASN A 156 13.05 45.58 -27.18
C ASN A 156 12.86 44.76 -25.89
N PHE A 157 12.55 43.46 -26.02
CA PHE A 157 12.38 42.59 -24.87
C PHE A 157 13.59 42.68 -23.93
N SER A 158 13.33 43.06 -22.69
CA SER A 158 14.36 43.21 -21.66
C SER A 158 13.77 42.92 -20.29
N TYR A 159 14.61 42.48 -19.35
CA TYR A 159 14.17 42.19 -17.99
C TYR A 159 13.50 43.40 -17.29
N PRO A 160 13.99 44.66 -17.44
CA PRO A 160 13.29 45.83 -16.92
C PRO A 160 11.92 46.05 -17.57
N LEU A 161 11.81 45.89 -18.90
CA LEU A 161 10.54 45.99 -19.62
C LEU A 161 9.57 44.94 -19.10
N MET A 162 9.98 43.67 -19.05
CA MET A 162 9.21 42.57 -18.50
C MET A 162 8.70 42.87 -17.09
N LYS A 163 9.58 43.26 -16.16
CA LYS A 163 9.20 43.57 -14.78
C LYS A 163 8.25 44.77 -14.69
N SER A 164 8.41 45.76 -15.57
CA SER A 164 7.55 46.94 -15.64
C SER A 164 6.20 46.69 -16.32
N THR A 165 6.11 45.70 -17.19
CA THR A 165 4.85 45.27 -17.84
C THR A 165 4.07 44.33 -16.93
N ILE A 166 4.78 43.42 -16.24
CA ILE A 166 4.18 42.36 -15.44
C ILE A 166 3.76 42.80 -14.03
N LYS A 167 4.31 43.89 -13.48
CA LYS A 167 4.02 44.57 -12.18
C LYS A 167 3.34 43.76 -11.07
N ASN A 168 2.13 43.27 -11.28
CA ASN A 168 1.45 42.28 -10.44
C ASN A 168 1.16 40.99 -11.24
N TYR A 169 1.82 39.90 -10.86
CA TYR A 169 1.62 38.59 -11.49
C TYR A 169 0.21 38.01 -11.32
N ALA A 170 -0.60 38.55 -10.40
CA ALA A 170 -1.99 38.14 -10.21
C ALA A 170 -2.94 38.65 -11.32
N ASN A 171 -2.52 39.66 -12.10
CA ASN A 171 -3.35 40.27 -13.16
C ASN A 171 -2.82 39.94 -14.58
N LEU A 172 -1.90 38.98 -14.67
CA LEU A 172 -1.16 38.66 -15.88
C LEU A 172 -1.96 37.80 -16.85
N ILE A 173 -2.88 37.04 -16.29
CA ILE A 173 -3.82 36.13 -16.93
C ILE A 173 -5.10 36.31 -16.13
N ASP A 174 -6.24 36.44 -16.80
CA ASP A 174 -7.52 36.37 -16.12
C ASP A 174 -7.62 35.00 -15.41
N GLU A 175 -8.03 34.99 -14.14
CA GLU A 175 -8.01 33.78 -13.32
C GLU A 175 -8.95 32.71 -13.87
N GLU A 176 -10.09 33.13 -14.44
CA GLU A 176 -11.07 32.27 -15.09
C GLU A 176 -10.52 31.72 -16.42
N GLU A 177 -9.83 32.53 -17.21
CA GLU A 177 -9.15 32.08 -18.44
C GLU A 177 -8.00 31.10 -18.14
N LEU A 178 -7.23 31.33 -17.08
CA LEU A 178 -6.17 30.42 -16.64
C LEU A 178 -6.77 29.11 -16.11
N GLU A 179 -7.86 29.18 -15.35
CA GLU A 179 -8.55 28.00 -14.84
C GLU A 179 -9.11 27.16 -15.97
N GLN A 180 -9.82 27.77 -16.94
CA GLN A 180 -10.31 27.09 -18.14
C GLN A 180 -9.17 26.51 -18.99
N ALA A 181 -8.09 27.25 -19.19
CA ALA A 181 -6.92 26.77 -19.93
C ALA A 181 -6.31 25.54 -19.25
N MET A 182 -6.15 25.60 -17.93
CA MET A 182 -5.57 24.49 -17.20
C MET A 182 -6.56 23.31 -17.07
N GLU A 183 -7.86 23.55 -16.91
CA GLU A 183 -8.88 22.48 -17.00
C GLU A 183 -8.85 21.80 -18.37
N SER A 184 -8.66 22.55 -19.46
CA SER A 184 -8.54 21.97 -20.80
C SER A 184 -7.27 21.12 -21.00
N ILE A 185 -6.18 21.45 -20.29
CA ILE A 185 -4.91 20.69 -20.30
C ILE A 185 -5.03 19.37 -19.54
N PHE A 186 -5.90 19.32 -18.52
CA PHE A 186 -6.04 18.17 -17.63
C PHE A 186 -7.40 17.45 -17.75
N SER A 187 -8.26 17.82 -18.70
CA SER A 187 -9.54 17.14 -18.96
C SER A 187 -9.36 15.97 -19.93
N GLU A 188 -10.04 14.86 -19.67
CA GLU A 188 -9.98 13.65 -20.52
C GLU A 188 -10.45 13.89 -21.97
N GLU A 189 -11.26 14.93 -22.22
CA GLU A 189 -11.87 15.19 -23.52
C GLU A 189 -11.05 16.15 -24.42
N SER A 190 -10.12 16.94 -23.87
CA SER A 190 -9.35 17.93 -24.64
C SER A 190 -7.85 17.95 -24.39
N ALA A 191 -7.36 17.15 -23.45
CA ALA A 191 -5.94 17.09 -23.14
C ALA A 191 -5.13 16.44 -24.28
N ASP A 192 -3.94 17.00 -24.52
CA ASP A 192 -2.99 16.49 -25.50
C ASP A 192 -2.48 15.10 -25.06
N PRO A 193 -2.74 14.03 -25.84
CA PRO A 193 -2.38 12.68 -25.44
C PRO A 193 -0.90 12.49 -25.15
N GLU A 194 -0.02 13.23 -25.85
CA GLU A 194 1.44 13.14 -25.62
C GLU A 194 1.85 13.81 -24.30
N PHE A 195 1.14 14.86 -23.89
CA PHE A 195 1.34 15.51 -22.59
C PHE A 195 0.75 14.68 -21.46
N ILE A 196 -0.41 14.05 -21.65
CA ILE A 196 -0.97 13.10 -20.68
C ILE A 196 0.01 11.95 -20.46
N ASP A 197 0.51 11.35 -21.54
CA ASP A 197 1.50 10.27 -21.49
C ASP A 197 2.81 10.73 -20.80
N LEU A 198 3.26 11.97 -21.02
CA LEU A 198 4.38 12.57 -20.28
C LEU A 198 4.09 12.69 -18.77
N ILE A 199 2.91 13.18 -18.39
CA ILE A 199 2.50 13.31 -16.99
C ILE A 199 2.33 11.95 -16.34
N GLU A 200 1.73 10.98 -17.04
CA GLU A 200 1.61 9.59 -16.60
C GLU A 200 2.99 8.96 -16.42
N ARG A 201 3.92 9.11 -17.38
CA ARG A 201 5.31 8.66 -17.22
C ARG A 201 5.99 9.29 -16.02
N LEU A 202 5.79 10.60 -15.77
CA LEU A 202 6.34 11.28 -14.61
C LEU A 202 5.74 10.76 -13.30
N ILE A 203 4.43 10.59 -13.23
CA ILE A 203 3.73 10.01 -12.08
C ILE A 203 4.23 8.59 -11.85
N LEU A 204 4.26 7.75 -12.88
CA LEU A 204 4.72 6.37 -12.81
C LEU A 204 6.22 6.26 -12.49
N SER A 205 7.03 7.26 -12.82
CA SER A 205 8.46 7.28 -12.48
C SER A 205 8.70 7.78 -11.06
N VAL A 206 7.95 8.78 -10.60
CA VAL A 206 8.17 9.47 -9.31
C VAL A 206 7.40 8.83 -8.16
N VAL A 207 6.16 8.37 -8.37
CA VAL A 207 5.34 7.72 -7.35
C VAL A 207 6.05 6.53 -6.71
N PRO A 208 6.67 5.59 -7.46
CA PRO A 208 7.41 4.47 -6.87
C PRO A 208 8.53 4.89 -5.92
N LEU A 209 9.21 5.98 -6.26
CA LEU A 209 10.33 6.52 -5.51
C LEU A 209 9.85 7.16 -4.20
N ILE A 210 8.74 7.90 -4.28
CA ILE A 210 8.09 8.55 -3.15
C ILE A 210 7.58 7.51 -2.15
N THR A 211 6.99 6.44 -2.62
CA THR A 211 6.26 5.52 -1.76
C THR A 211 7.09 4.33 -1.26
N GLY A 212 8.10 3.89 -2.02
CA GLY A 212 9.11 2.91 -1.57
C GLY A 212 10.08 3.48 -0.53
N LYS A 213 10.16 4.82 -0.43
CA LYS A 213 10.92 5.59 0.56
C LYS A 213 10.03 6.60 1.27
N SER A 214 8.84 6.18 1.65
CA SER A 214 7.83 7.10 2.19
C SER A 214 8.26 7.75 3.50
N LEU A 215 9.17 7.16 4.28
CA LEU A 215 9.80 7.86 5.41
C LEU A 215 10.70 8.98 4.95
N GLU A 216 11.65 8.71 4.05
CA GLU A 216 12.54 9.75 3.53
C GLU A 216 11.76 10.82 2.77
N PHE A 217 10.65 10.44 2.12
CA PHE A 217 9.75 11.36 1.46
C PHE A 217 8.93 12.20 2.44
N ILE A 218 8.32 11.63 3.48
CA ILE A 218 7.64 12.39 4.54
C ILE A 218 8.64 13.32 5.22
N GLU A 219 9.86 12.85 5.48
CA GLU A 219 10.94 13.67 6.05
C GLU A 219 11.43 14.77 5.09
N MET A 220 11.44 14.53 3.78
CA MET A 220 11.80 15.50 2.73
C MET A 220 10.68 16.51 2.47
N GLY A 221 9.42 16.07 2.42
CA GLY A 221 8.21 16.90 2.29
C GLY A 221 8.11 17.88 3.45
N ARG A 222 8.39 17.41 4.68
CA ARG A 222 8.52 18.23 5.90
C ARG A 222 9.46 19.42 5.76
N THR A 223 10.57 19.27 5.03
CA THR A 223 11.58 20.33 4.91
C THR A 223 11.41 21.22 3.67
N SER A 224 10.56 20.82 2.73
CA SER A 224 10.63 21.38 1.37
C SER A 224 9.28 21.80 0.79
N GLN A 225 8.21 21.02 1.01
CA GLN A 225 6.96 21.12 0.24
C GLN A 225 5.80 20.49 1.02
N SER A 226 5.25 21.21 2.01
CA SER A 226 4.23 20.67 2.91
C SER A 226 2.90 20.34 2.19
N GLN A 227 2.59 20.99 1.05
CA GLN A 227 1.36 20.73 0.29
C GLN A 227 1.33 19.35 -0.39
N ILE A 228 2.50 18.81 -0.76
CA ILE A 228 2.61 17.46 -1.32
C ILE A 228 2.25 16.41 -0.25
N THR A 229 2.57 16.68 1.01
CA THR A 229 2.21 15.81 2.13
C THR A 229 0.69 15.68 2.25
N LEU A 230 -0.09 16.77 2.11
CA LEU A 230 -1.55 16.71 2.13
C LEU A 230 -2.12 15.86 0.98
N ALA A 231 -1.63 16.06 -0.25
CA ALA A 231 -2.04 15.29 -1.42
C ALA A 231 -1.76 13.78 -1.24
N TYR A 232 -0.57 13.44 -0.74
CA TYR A 232 -0.21 12.06 -0.41
C TYR A 232 -1.17 11.46 0.64
N HIS A 233 -1.50 12.21 1.68
CA HIS A 233 -2.44 11.79 2.72
C HIS A 233 -3.89 11.62 2.23
N GLN A 234 -4.32 12.39 1.23
CA GLN A 234 -5.63 12.24 0.59
C GLN A 234 -5.67 11.00 -0.31
N ILE A 235 -4.59 10.75 -1.07
CA ILE A 235 -4.45 9.54 -1.88
C ILE A 235 -4.42 8.30 -0.98
N ALA A 236 -3.75 8.38 0.18
CA ALA A 236 -3.69 7.33 1.19
C ALA A 236 -5.07 6.83 1.65
N ILE A 237 -6.08 7.70 1.69
CA ILE A 237 -7.44 7.35 2.11
C ILE A 237 -8.08 6.35 1.15
N SER A 238 -7.83 6.47 -0.15
CA SER A 238 -8.33 5.49 -1.13
C SER A 238 -7.83 4.07 -0.90
N PHE A 239 -6.66 3.91 -0.26
CA PHE A 239 -6.16 2.59 0.12
C PHE A 239 -6.89 2.03 1.33
N VAL A 240 -7.28 2.90 2.28
CA VAL A 240 -8.15 2.48 3.39
C VAL A 240 -9.48 2.01 2.83
N ASP A 241 -10.08 2.73 1.89
CA ASP A 241 -11.35 2.32 1.26
C ASP A 241 -11.25 0.96 0.54
N ASP A 242 -10.16 0.72 -0.22
CA ASP A 242 -9.90 -0.58 -0.86
C ASP A 242 -9.76 -1.70 0.19
N LEU A 243 -9.02 -1.43 1.27
CA LEU A 243 -8.80 -2.37 2.37
C LEU A 243 -10.11 -2.72 3.10
N LEU A 244 -10.93 -1.72 3.43
CA LEU A 244 -12.25 -1.91 4.04
C LEU A 244 -13.17 -2.73 3.13
N THR A 245 -13.12 -2.47 1.83
CA THR A 245 -13.92 -3.20 0.83
C THR A 245 -13.51 -4.67 0.78
N LYS A 246 -12.20 -4.97 0.69
CA LYS A 246 -11.69 -6.36 0.62
C LYS A 246 -11.99 -7.17 1.89
N THR A 247 -11.88 -6.54 3.04
CA THR A 247 -12.07 -7.19 4.35
C THR A 247 -13.53 -7.21 4.79
N SER A 248 -14.39 -6.39 4.15
CA SER A 248 -15.76 -6.14 4.61
C SER A 248 -15.83 -5.69 6.08
N ILE A 249 -14.84 -4.92 6.54
CA ILE A 249 -14.86 -4.28 7.86
C ILE A 249 -15.33 -2.83 7.72
N SER A 250 -16.03 -2.32 8.73
CA SER A 250 -16.40 -0.90 8.78
C SER A 250 -15.20 -0.01 9.11
N PHE A 251 -15.30 1.28 8.80
CA PHE A 251 -14.27 2.25 9.16
C PHE A 251 -14.10 2.35 10.69
N GLU A 252 -15.19 2.22 11.45
CA GLU A 252 -15.19 2.22 12.91
C GLU A 252 -14.43 1.00 13.47
N GLU A 253 -14.70 -0.20 12.92
CA GLU A 253 -13.98 -1.43 13.25
C GLU A 253 -12.49 -1.30 12.93
N TYR A 254 -12.15 -0.76 11.76
CA TYR A 254 -10.76 -0.50 11.38
C TYR A 254 -10.08 0.49 12.32
N GLY A 255 -10.76 1.58 12.69
CA GLY A 255 -10.26 2.54 13.67
C GLY A 255 -9.98 1.91 15.03
N GLU A 256 -10.79 0.93 15.46
CA GLU A 256 -10.54 0.18 16.69
C GLU A 256 -9.33 -0.74 16.57
N ILE A 257 -9.14 -1.42 15.43
CA ILE A 257 -7.94 -2.21 15.16
C ILE A 257 -6.68 -1.35 15.21
N VAL A 258 -6.68 -0.17 14.55
CA VAL A 258 -5.56 0.77 14.58
C VAL A 258 -5.25 1.24 16.00
N LYS A 259 -6.28 1.52 16.82
CA LYS A 259 -6.10 1.86 18.25
C LYS A 259 -5.45 0.71 19.02
N GLN A 260 -5.90 -0.53 18.84
CA GLN A 260 -5.36 -1.70 19.52
C GLN A 260 -3.90 -1.94 19.16
N LEU A 261 -3.56 -1.89 17.86
CA LEU A 261 -2.17 -2.00 17.39
C LEU A 261 -1.29 -0.91 18.00
N TYR A 262 -1.80 0.33 18.09
CA TYR A 262 -1.07 1.44 18.71
C TYR A 262 -0.86 1.22 20.22
N MET A 263 -1.90 0.77 20.93
CA MET A 263 -1.85 0.47 22.36
C MET A 263 -0.89 -0.69 22.69
N PHE A 264 -0.76 -1.67 21.79
CA PHE A 264 0.20 -2.76 21.93
C PHE A 264 1.62 -2.39 21.52
N GLY A 265 1.84 -1.15 21.05
CA GLY A 265 3.13 -0.68 20.57
C GLY A 265 3.56 -1.33 19.26
N LEU A 266 2.62 -1.90 18.50
CA LEU A 266 2.86 -2.58 17.23
C LEU A 266 2.80 -1.65 16.03
N ILE A 267 2.29 -0.43 16.24
CA ILE A 267 2.40 0.64 15.27
C ILE A 267 2.79 1.95 15.93
N LYS A 268 3.45 2.82 15.16
CA LYS A 268 3.91 4.13 15.58
C LYS A 268 3.48 5.21 14.59
N ASN A 269 2.78 6.22 15.08
CA ASN A 269 2.44 7.39 14.29
C ASN A 269 3.70 8.13 13.81
N ARG A 270 3.84 8.27 12.50
CA ARG A 270 4.92 9.01 11.84
C ARG A 270 4.49 10.42 11.44
N ASN A 271 3.29 10.54 10.91
CA ASN A 271 2.72 11.79 10.47
C ASN A 271 1.21 11.81 10.66
N THR A 272 0.66 12.95 11.04
CA THR A 272 -0.77 13.21 10.97
C THR A 272 -1.02 14.62 10.47
N ILE A 273 -1.92 14.73 9.49
CA ILE A 273 -2.41 16.00 8.98
C ILE A 273 -3.85 16.18 9.43
N PHE A 274 -4.18 17.37 9.91
CA PHE A 274 -5.54 17.81 10.21
C PHE A 274 -5.90 18.99 9.32
N TRP A 275 -7.10 19.00 8.75
CA TRP A 275 -7.60 20.11 7.95
C TRP A 275 -9.10 20.31 8.15
N CYS A 276 -9.59 21.52 7.91
CA CYS A 276 -11.01 21.84 7.99
C CYS A 276 -11.59 22.04 6.59
N GLU A 277 -12.53 21.21 6.18
CA GLU A 277 -13.14 21.31 4.84
C GLU A 277 -13.92 22.61 4.61
N LYS A 278 -14.51 23.19 5.66
CA LYS A 278 -15.25 24.46 5.55
C LYS A 278 -14.36 25.70 5.44
N CYS A 279 -13.16 25.65 6.03
CA CYS A 279 -12.24 26.80 6.04
C CYS A 279 -11.19 26.74 4.91
N MET A 280 -11.27 25.74 4.04
CA MET A 280 -10.28 25.49 2.98
C MET A 280 -10.56 26.22 1.65
N GLU A 281 -11.58 27.08 1.55
CA GLU A 281 -12.00 27.67 0.26
C GLU A 281 -10.93 28.61 -0.35
N ASP A 282 -10.20 29.42 0.44
CA ASP A 282 -9.29 30.43 -0.12
C ASP A 282 -7.79 30.17 0.11
N ARG A 283 -7.43 29.41 1.15
CA ARG A 283 -6.04 29.02 1.47
C ARG A 283 -6.01 27.69 2.20
N ILE A 284 -5.15 26.78 1.74
CA ILE A 284 -4.96 25.48 2.36
C ILE A 284 -4.28 25.69 3.73
N SER A 285 -5.08 25.72 4.80
CA SER A 285 -4.57 25.67 6.16
C SER A 285 -4.74 24.24 6.69
N TYR A 286 -3.63 23.57 6.97
CA TYR A 286 -3.63 22.29 7.66
C TYR A 286 -2.59 22.32 8.78
N ASN A 287 -2.88 21.56 9.82
CA ASN A 287 -1.97 21.35 10.93
C ASN A 287 -1.28 20.01 10.73
N GLU A 288 -0.02 20.05 10.33
CA GLU A 288 0.84 18.87 10.36
C GLU A 288 1.36 18.64 11.78
N ARG A 289 1.24 17.41 12.25
CA ARG A 289 1.73 16.98 13.55
C ARG A 289 2.59 15.74 13.37
N HIS A 290 3.83 15.84 13.83
CA HIS A 290 4.75 14.71 13.90
C HIS A 290 4.77 14.15 15.33
N GLY A 291 4.73 12.82 15.46
CA GLY A 291 4.90 12.13 16.74
C GLY A 291 3.62 11.54 17.34
N HIS A 292 3.60 11.39 18.67
CA HIS A 292 2.71 10.51 19.44
C HIS A 292 1.25 10.99 19.57
N ILE A 293 0.58 11.31 18.46
CA ILE A 293 -0.88 11.42 18.49
C ILE A 293 -1.46 10.01 18.44
N SER A 294 -2.13 9.62 19.52
CA SER A 294 -2.92 8.40 19.59
C SER A 294 -4.07 8.47 18.56
N PRO A 295 -4.37 7.37 17.84
CA PRO A 295 -5.54 7.31 16.95
C PRO A 295 -6.84 7.76 17.66
N SER A 296 -6.98 7.46 18.94
CA SER A 296 -8.14 7.84 19.75
C SER A 296 -8.37 9.35 19.88
N LYS A 297 -7.32 10.17 19.72
CA LYS A 297 -7.38 11.63 19.85
C LYS A 297 -7.56 12.34 18.50
N MET A 298 -7.48 11.62 17.38
CA MET A 298 -7.52 12.23 16.05
C MET A 298 -8.93 12.69 15.70
N SER A 299 -9.92 11.84 15.94
CA SER A 299 -11.34 12.10 15.66
C SER A 299 -12.00 13.12 16.60
N GLU A 300 -11.33 13.50 17.69
CA GLU A 300 -11.87 14.44 18.70
C GLU A 300 -11.52 15.90 18.39
N ARG A 301 -10.78 16.16 17.32
CA ARG A 301 -10.27 17.49 17.02
C ARG A 301 -11.30 18.35 16.29
N THR A 302 -11.37 19.60 16.69
CA THR A 302 -12.19 20.62 16.07
C THR A 302 -11.34 21.76 15.53
N CYS A 303 -11.80 22.35 14.44
CA CYS A 303 -11.18 23.48 13.78
C CYS A 303 -11.21 24.69 14.75
N PRO A 304 -10.07 25.35 14.99
CA PRO A 304 -10.03 26.51 15.88
C PRO A 304 -10.81 27.72 15.33
N ASP A 305 -11.03 27.78 14.02
CA ASP A 305 -11.67 28.93 13.37
C ASP A 305 -13.21 28.81 13.36
N CYS A 306 -13.75 27.64 12.99
CA CYS A 306 -15.20 27.43 12.86
C CYS A 306 -15.81 26.48 13.89
N GLY A 307 -15.00 25.77 14.69
CA GLY A 307 -15.47 24.84 15.72
C GLY A 307 -15.98 23.48 15.22
N GLU A 308 -16.01 23.27 13.91
CA GLU A 308 -16.42 22.00 13.27
C GLU A 308 -15.33 20.94 13.41
N SER A 309 -15.69 19.66 13.27
CA SER A 309 -14.71 18.55 13.30
C SER A 309 -13.66 18.70 12.19
N GLU A 310 -12.38 18.49 12.53
CA GLU A 310 -11.31 18.44 11.55
C GLU A 310 -11.32 17.07 10.84
N SER A 311 -11.15 17.09 9.52
CA SER A 311 -10.74 15.91 8.76
C SER A 311 -9.28 15.60 9.07
N PHE A 312 -8.90 14.34 9.00
CA PHE A 312 -7.53 13.94 9.30
C PHE A 312 -7.07 12.77 8.46
N SER A 313 -5.75 12.62 8.36
CA SER A 313 -5.11 11.45 7.79
C SER A 313 -3.77 11.24 8.48
N ALA A 314 -3.47 9.99 8.82
CA ALA A 314 -2.30 9.60 9.59
C ALA A 314 -1.61 8.41 8.95
N VAL A 315 -0.27 8.39 9.05
CA VAL A 315 0.59 7.29 8.62
C VAL A 315 1.22 6.64 9.84
N PHE A 316 1.10 5.32 9.94
CA PHE A 316 1.60 4.52 11.03
C PHE A 316 2.62 3.50 10.54
N GLU A 317 3.83 3.59 11.06
CA GLU A 317 4.85 2.55 10.89
C GLU A 317 4.50 1.31 11.68
N VAL A 318 4.62 0.16 11.05
CA VAL A 318 4.44 -1.14 11.69
C VAL A 318 5.74 -1.60 12.34
N ASP A 319 5.63 -2.20 13.53
CA ASP A 319 6.73 -2.79 14.26
C ASP A 319 7.50 -3.81 13.42
N LEU A 320 8.83 -3.84 13.55
CA LEU A 320 9.70 -4.67 12.71
C LEU A 320 9.45 -6.17 12.92
N ALA A 321 9.15 -6.63 14.14
CA ALA A 321 8.89 -8.05 14.38
C ALA A 321 7.53 -8.46 13.79
N LEU A 322 6.54 -7.56 13.82
CA LEU A 322 5.27 -7.79 13.15
C LEU A 322 5.41 -7.76 11.62
N LEU A 323 6.24 -6.86 11.07
CA LEU A 323 6.56 -6.84 9.64
C LEU A 323 7.26 -8.12 9.20
N ASP A 324 8.24 -8.59 9.96
CA ASP A 324 8.93 -9.85 9.71
C ASP A 324 7.93 -11.02 9.66
N ALA A 325 6.91 -11.01 10.53
CA ALA A 325 5.86 -12.01 10.53
C ALA A 325 4.93 -11.90 9.31
N ILE A 326 4.50 -10.70 8.96
CA ILE A 326 3.61 -10.46 7.80
C ILE A 326 4.29 -10.82 6.49
N PHE A 327 5.56 -10.46 6.33
CA PHE A 327 6.37 -10.75 5.13
C PHE A 327 7.21 -12.01 5.27
N SER A 328 6.91 -12.87 6.23
CA SER A 328 7.49 -14.22 6.26
C SER A 328 7.03 -15.02 5.03
N ARG A 329 7.70 -16.13 4.74
CA ARG A 329 7.33 -16.99 3.61
C ARG A 329 5.88 -17.48 3.67
N ASP A 330 5.41 -17.76 4.89
CA ASP A 330 4.08 -18.30 5.18
C ASP A 330 3.11 -17.21 5.67
N HIS A 331 3.55 -15.95 5.56
CA HIS A 331 2.90 -14.74 6.04
C HIS A 331 2.48 -14.82 7.52
N LEU A 332 1.65 -13.87 7.96
CA LEU A 332 1.22 -13.81 9.35
C LEU A 332 0.39 -15.04 9.76
N LEU A 333 -0.33 -15.65 8.81
CA LEU A 333 -1.15 -16.83 9.07
C LEU A 333 -0.30 -18.04 9.47
N GLY A 334 0.73 -18.39 8.69
CA GLY A 334 1.61 -19.51 9.04
C GLY A 334 2.34 -19.25 10.36
N VAL A 335 2.84 -18.03 10.55
CA VAL A 335 3.48 -17.63 11.81
C VAL A 335 2.53 -17.75 13.02
N PHE A 336 1.26 -17.40 12.84
CA PHE A 336 0.24 -17.53 13.88
C PHE A 336 -0.07 -19.00 14.20
N VAL A 337 -0.20 -19.85 13.18
CA VAL A 337 -0.36 -21.32 13.36
C VAL A 337 0.84 -21.89 14.11
N GLY A 338 2.07 -21.58 13.69
CA GLY A 338 3.28 -22.03 14.39
C GLY A 338 3.36 -21.56 15.84
N TRP A 339 2.95 -20.33 16.14
CA TRP A 339 2.85 -19.84 17.52
C TRP A 339 1.80 -20.61 18.33
N ILE A 340 0.64 -20.90 17.75
CA ILE A 340 -0.42 -21.68 18.41
C ILE A 340 0.05 -23.11 18.72
N LEU A 341 0.63 -23.82 17.75
CA LEU A 341 1.13 -25.19 17.95
C LEU A 341 2.12 -25.23 19.12
N LYS A 342 3.09 -24.30 19.11
CA LYS A 342 4.08 -24.16 20.19
C LYS A 342 3.44 -23.82 21.54
N LYS A 343 2.47 -22.89 21.56
CA LYS A 343 1.76 -22.48 22.79
C LYS A 343 0.98 -23.64 23.40
N GLU A 344 0.38 -24.47 22.57
CA GLU A 344 -0.45 -25.61 22.99
C GLU A 344 0.37 -26.89 23.23
N GLY A 345 1.70 -26.83 23.04
CA GLY A 345 2.63 -27.92 23.32
C GLY A 345 2.63 -29.05 22.28
N ILE A 346 2.19 -28.75 21.05
CA ILE A 346 2.21 -29.68 19.93
C ILE A 346 3.59 -29.58 19.27
N ASP A 347 4.33 -30.69 19.25
CA ASP A 347 5.65 -30.75 18.61
C ASP A 347 5.49 -30.77 17.08
N ALA A 348 6.12 -29.81 16.40
CA ALA A 348 5.99 -29.62 14.98
C ALA A 348 7.32 -29.15 14.38
N GLU A 349 7.78 -29.84 13.34
CA GLU A 349 8.84 -29.35 12.49
C GLU A 349 8.29 -28.20 11.62
N ILE A 350 8.90 -27.02 11.68
CA ILE A 350 8.46 -25.81 10.96
C ILE A 350 9.33 -25.61 9.71
N ASN A 351 8.70 -25.44 8.55
CA ASN A 351 9.33 -25.25 7.24
C ASN A 351 10.36 -26.36 6.92
N THR A 352 9.97 -27.60 7.21
CA THR A 352 10.80 -28.78 6.94
C THR A 352 10.81 -29.10 5.46
N HIS A 353 11.87 -29.76 4.99
CA HIS A 353 11.97 -30.18 3.59
C HIS A 353 11.96 -31.70 3.53
N VAL A 354 11.04 -32.25 2.75
CA VAL A 354 10.94 -33.67 2.44
C VAL A 354 11.28 -33.81 0.96
N ASP A 355 12.42 -34.45 0.68
CA ASP A 355 13.10 -34.41 -0.63
C ASP A 355 13.38 -32.96 -1.09
N ASP A 356 12.70 -32.47 -2.13
CA ASP A 356 12.81 -31.12 -2.69
C ASP A 356 11.62 -30.20 -2.34
N ARG A 357 10.74 -30.64 -1.44
CA ARG A 357 9.45 -30.00 -1.15
C ARG A 357 9.44 -29.45 0.26
N GLU A 358 9.21 -28.16 0.37
CA GLU A 358 8.93 -27.53 1.66
C GLU A 358 7.54 -27.92 2.14
N VAL A 359 7.44 -28.24 3.42
CA VAL A 359 6.19 -28.45 4.16
C VAL A 359 6.14 -27.41 5.28
N ASP A 360 5.03 -26.69 5.39
CA ASP A 360 4.94 -25.56 6.33
C ASP A 360 5.03 -26.05 7.78
N PHE A 361 4.25 -27.07 8.16
CA PHE A 361 4.36 -27.74 9.46
C PHE A 361 4.17 -29.25 9.35
N LEU A 362 5.00 -30.00 10.07
CA LEU A 362 4.92 -31.45 10.14
C LEU A 362 4.97 -31.91 11.59
N THR A 363 3.92 -32.58 12.04
CA THR A 363 3.85 -33.20 13.38
C THR A 363 4.10 -34.71 13.27
N ASP A 364 4.01 -35.43 14.38
CA ASP A 364 4.06 -36.90 14.39
C ASP A 364 2.91 -37.54 13.59
N THR A 365 1.77 -36.88 13.48
CA THR A 365 0.54 -37.44 12.89
C THR A 365 -0.04 -36.62 11.74
N ALA A 366 0.42 -35.38 11.53
CA ALA A 366 -0.21 -34.45 10.60
C ALA A 366 0.78 -33.66 9.75
N LEU A 367 0.42 -33.48 8.48
CA LEU A 367 0.98 -32.46 7.60
C LEU A 367 0.02 -31.27 7.58
N ILE A 368 0.52 -30.05 7.84
CA ILE A 368 -0.28 -28.83 7.86
C ILE A 368 0.33 -27.81 6.90
N GLU A 369 -0.45 -27.37 5.91
CA GLU A 369 -0.09 -26.30 5.00
C GLU A 369 -0.86 -25.02 5.34
N CYS A 370 -0.19 -23.87 5.28
CA CYS A 370 -0.76 -22.56 5.48
C CYS A 370 -0.73 -21.76 4.17
N LYS A 371 -1.87 -21.24 3.71
CA LYS A 371 -1.95 -20.49 2.46
C LYS A 371 -2.74 -19.20 2.60
N THR A 372 -2.09 -18.10 2.25
CA THR A 372 -2.71 -16.76 2.25
C THR A 372 -3.01 -16.38 0.81
N PHE A 373 -4.25 -16.51 0.38
CA PHE A 373 -4.70 -16.15 -0.96
C PHE A 373 -4.98 -14.64 -1.05
N ARG A 374 -4.76 -14.08 -2.25
CA ARG A 374 -5.13 -12.69 -2.55
C ARG A 374 -6.65 -12.54 -2.68
N VAL A 375 -7.18 -11.40 -2.25
CA VAL A 375 -8.61 -11.06 -2.35
C VAL A 375 -8.84 -10.20 -3.60
N GLY A 376 -9.70 -10.67 -4.52
CA GLY A 376 -10.11 -9.90 -5.70
C GLY A 376 -9.05 -9.76 -6.80
N GLY A 377 -8.04 -10.64 -6.84
CA GLY A 377 -7.06 -10.72 -7.93
C GLY A 377 -7.69 -11.22 -9.24
N ARG A 378 -7.19 -10.74 -10.38
CA ARG A 378 -7.62 -11.18 -11.73
C ARG A 378 -6.98 -12.49 -12.19
N GLU A 379 -5.91 -12.93 -11.52
CA GLU A 379 -5.01 -13.94 -12.05
C GLU A 379 -5.52 -15.36 -11.84
N GLU A 380 -6.10 -15.67 -10.68
CA GLU A 380 -6.62 -17.01 -10.39
C GLU A 380 -7.88 -16.96 -9.50
N THR A 381 -8.87 -17.77 -9.84
CA THR A 381 -10.07 -17.95 -9.02
C THR A 381 -9.73 -18.69 -7.71
N PRO A 382 -10.49 -18.49 -6.61
CA PRO A 382 -10.31 -19.26 -5.37
C PRO A 382 -10.22 -20.78 -5.58
N ARG A 383 -11.01 -21.30 -6.53
CA ARG A 383 -10.99 -22.71 -6.94
C ARG A 383 -9.65 -23.14 -7.51
N GLN A 384 -9.06 -22.36 -8.41
CA GLN A 384 -7.77 -22.70 -9.04
C GLN A 384 -6.63 -22.69 -8.02
N ASN A 385 -6.60 -21.68 -7.15
CA ASN A 385 -5.66 -21.61 -6.04
C ASN A 385 -5.74 -22.86 -5.16
N LEU A 386 -6.96 -23.28 -4.80
CA LEU A 386 -7.19 -24.49 -4.01
C LEU A 386 -6.73 -25.75 -4.74
N GLU A 387 -7.05 -25.89 -6.02
CA GLU A 387 -6.59 -27.02 -6.84
C GLU A 387 -5.06 -27.12 -6.89
N GLN A 388 -4.35 -26.00 -7.02
CA GLN A 388 -2.89 -25.98 -7.02
C GLN A 388 -2.30 -26.42 -5.68
N VAL A 389 -2.84 -25.91 -4.57
CA VAL A 389 -2.40 -26.27 -3.22
C VAL A 389 -2.63 -27.76 -2.96
N LEU A 390 -3.81 -28.30 -3.31
CA LEU A 390 -4.08 -29.73 -3.15
C LEU A 390 -3.13 -30.62 -3.97
N VAL A 391 -2.77 -30.18 -5.18
CA VAL A 391 -1.77 -30.90 -6.00
C VAL A 391 -0.36 -30.81 -5.40
N GLN A 392 -0.01 -29.70 -4.76
CA GLN A 392 1.25 -29.58 -4.01
C GLN A 392 1.24 -30.52 -2.80
N MET A 393 0.15 -30.54 -2.03
CA MET A 393 -0.01 -31.41 -0.87
C MET A 393 0.06 -32.89 -1.25
N GLN A 394 -0.56 -33.30 -2.36
CA GLN A 394 -0.43 -34.66 -2.89
C GLN A 394 1.03 -35.08 -3.07
N LYS A 395 1.86 -34.17 -3.58
CA LYS A 395 3.28 -34.41 -3.76
C LYS A 395 4.00 -34.50 -2.41
N GLN A 396 3.70 -33.63 -1.46
CA GLN A 396 4.33 -33.67 -0.14
C GLN A 396 4.01 -34.99 0.59
N VAL A 397 2.74 -35.42 0.57
CA VAL A 397 2.30 -36.69 1.17
C VAL A 397 3.00 -37.89 0.53
N ALA A 398 3.06 -37.93 -0.81
CA ALA A 398 3.77 -39.02 -1.50
C ALA A 398 5.27 -39.06 -1.15
N ALA A 399 5.92 -37.91 -0.98
CA ALA A 399 7.32 -37.84 -0.57
C ALA A 399 7.53 -38.34 0.88
N LEU A 400 6.60 -38.02 1.79
CA LEU A 400 6.61 -38.52 3.16
C LEU A 400 6.43 -40.04 3.22
N GLU A 401 5.51 -40.59 2.41
CA GLU A 401 5.30 -42.04 2.33
C GLU A 401 6.54 -42.77 1.79
N GLU A 402 7.25 -42.19 0.83
CA GLU A 402 8.55 -42.70 0.33
C GLU A 402 9.63 -42.71 1.42
N ASP A 403 9.60 -41.72 2.33
CA ASP A 403 10.46 -41.63 3.52
C ASP A 403 9.95 -42.47 4.72
N GLU A 404 9.00 -43.39 4.49
CA GLU A 404 8.38 -44.26 5.51
C GLU A 404 7.65 -43.49 6.64
N ARG A 405 7.26 -42.23 6.40
CA ARG A 405 6.44 -41.40 7.31
C ARG A 405 5.00 -41.33 6.81
N THR A 406 4.09 -42.07 7.42
CA THR A 406 2.65 -42.00 7.10
C THR A 406 1.97 -40.93 7.95
N MET A 407 1.20 -40.05 7.32
CA MET A 407 0.40 -39.04 8.01
C MET A 407 -1.02 -39.56 8.25
N GLU A 408 -1.53 -39.40 9.47
CA GLU A 408 -2.94 -39.68 9.78
C GLU A 408 -3.85 -38.55 9.28
N ASN A 409 -3.35 -37.31 9.36
CA ASN A 409 -4.11 -36.13 8.98
C ASN A 409 -3.34 -35.28 7.97
N VAL A 410 -4.07 -34.69 7.04
CA VAL A 410 -3.56 -33.73 6.07
C VAL A 410 -4.43 -32.50 6.15
N MET A 411 -3.87 -31.37 6.57
CA MET A 411 -4.61 -30.17 6.92
C MET A 411 -4.16 -28.97 6.08
N LEU A 412 -5.12 -28.17 5.61
CA LEU A 412 -4.87 -26.89 4.93
C LEU A 412 -5.54 -25.77 5.72
N VAL A 413 -4.75 -24.83 6.23
CA VAL A 413 -5.22 -23.59 6.85
C VAL A 413 -5.12 -22.45 5.85
N CYS A 414 -6.20 -21.69 5.65
CA CYS A 414 -6.15 -20.55 4.75
C CYS A 414 -6.89 -19.30 5.24
N ASN A 415 -6.59 -18.17 4.61
CA ASN A 415 -7.18 -16.88 4.97
C ASN A 415 -8.58 -16.63 4.37
N GLN A 416 -9.20 -17.61 3.72
CA GLN A 416 -10.51 -17.47 3.06
C GLN A 416 -11.59 -18.27 3.81
N PRO A 417 -12.54 -17.61 4.50
CA PRO A 417 -13.61 -18.29 5.27
C PRO A 417 -14.47 -19.22 4.41
N ASP A 418 -14.69 -18.83 3.16
CA ASP A 418 -15.61 -19.51 2.24
C ASP A 418 -14.94 -20.57 1.36
N ILE A 419 -13.65 -20.86 1.56
CA ILE A 419 -12.88 -21.76 0.68
C ILE A 419 -13.50 -23.16 0.55
N ARG A 420 -14.16 -23.65 1.60
CA ARG A 420 -14.80 -24.97 1.62
C ARG A 420 -15.92 -25.10 0.59
N LYS A 421 -16.58 -23.99 0.23
CA LYS A 421 -17.61 -23.99 -0.82
C LYS A 421 -17.02 -24.43 -2.17
N GLU A 422 -15.74 -24.15 -2.40
CA GLU A 422 -15.03 -24.51 -3.62
C GLU A 422 -14.62 -25.99 -3.68
N LEU A 423 -14.56 -26.71 -2.55
CA LEU A 423 -14.22 -28.14 -2.52
C LEU A 423 -15.18 -28.99 -3.36
N SER A 424 -16.46 -28.60 -3.43
CA SER A 424 -17.44 -29.29 -4.27
C SER A 424 -17.17 -29.16 -5.78
N ASN A 425 -16.32 -28.21 -6.17
CA ASN A 425 -16.07 -27.84 -7.56
C ASN A 425 -14.65 -28.18 -8.04
N ILE A 426 -13.79 -28.75 -7.18
CA ILE A 426 -12.43 -29.15 -7.57
C ILE A 426 -12.45 -30.29 -8.59
N ALA A 427 -11.48 -30.29 -9.51
CA ALA A 427 -11.39 -31.27 -10.58
C ALA A 427 -10.00 -31.89 -10.73
N GLY A 428 -9.92 -32.93 -11.57
CA GLY A 428 -8.64 -33.52 -12.00
C GLY A 428 -7.83 -34.14 -10.86
N LYS A 429 -6.52 -33.84 -10.83
CA LYS A 429 -5.58 -34.40 -9.83
C LYS A 429 -5.94 -33.98 -8.40
N ALA A 430 -6.35 -32.72 -8.21
CA ALA A 430 -6.79 -32.21 -6.91
C ALA A 430 -7.98 -33.00 -6.36
N LYS A 431 -8.95 -33.34 -7.22
CA LYS A 431 -10.07 -34.20 -6.83
C LYS A 431 -9.64 -35.61 -6.46
N SER A 432 -8.75 -36.22 -7.24
CA SER A 432 -8.22 -37.55 -6.91
C SER A 432 -7.54 -37.58 -5.55
N PHE A 433 -6.70 -36.58 -5.26
CA PHE A 433 -6.06 -36.43 -3.97
C PHE A 433 -7.08 -36.22 -2.85
N TYR A 434 -8.07 -35.35 -3.07
CA TYR A 434 -9.11 -35.08 -2.09
C TYR A 434 -9.95 -36.33 -1.77
N ASP A 435 -10.34 -37.11 -2.79
CA ASP A 435 -11.12 -38.33 -2.62
C ASP A 435 -10.31 -39.45 -1.91
N GLU A 436 -8.99 -39.44 -2.03
CA GLU A 436 -8.08 -40.45 -1.44
C GLU A 436 -7.68 -40.12 0.00
N TYR A 437 -7.24 -38.88 0.25
CA TYR A 437 -6.65 -38.46 1.52
C TYR A 437 -7.59 -37.59 2.37
N CYS A 438 -8.73 -37.14 1.82
CA CYS A 438 -9.72 -36.30 2.51
C CYS A 438 -9.10 -35.15 3.34
N PRO A 439 -8.25 -34.28 2.76
CA PRO A 439 -7.58 -33.25 3.52
C PRO A 439 -8.58 -32.31 4.17
N GLU A 440 -8.38 -32.05 5.46
CA GLU A 440 -9.20 -31.13 6.24
C GLU A 440 -8.82 -29.69 5.91
N VAL A 441 -9.78 -28.90 5.43
CA VAL A 441 -9.54 -27.50 5.10
C VAL A 441 -10.11 -26.62 6.20
N PHE A 442 -9.28 -25.82 6.85
CA PHE A 442 -9.66 -24.86 7.88
C PHE A 442 -9.51 -23.44 7.35
N SER A 443 -10.47 -22.60 7.66
CA SER A 443 -10.27 -21.15 7.60
C SER A 443 -9.53 -20.66 8.86
N TYR A 444 -9.06 -19.42 8.83
CA TYR A 444 -8.44 -18.80 10.01
C TYR A 444 -9.38 -18.72 11.22
N GLU A 445 -10.70 -18.82 11.02
CA GLU A 445 -11.71 -18.80 12.09
C GLU A 445 -11.79 -20.14 12.83
N GLU A 446 -11.27 -21.21 12.22
CA GLU A 446 -11.40 -22.60 12.68
C GLU A 446 -10.07 -23.17 13.17
N ILE A 447 -9.06 -22.32 13.40
CA ILE A 447 -7.72 -22.77 13.86
C ILE A 447 -7.81 -23.49 15.21
N ASP A 448 -8.75 -23.11 16.07
CA ASP A 448 -8.95 -23.80 17.34
C ASP A 448 -9.50 -25.23 17.16
N GLU A 449 -10.34 -25.46 16.15
CA GLU A 449 -10.83 -26.80 15.79
C GLU A 449 -9.69 -27.65 15.22
N MET A 450 -8.83 -27.06 14.38
CA MET A 450 -7.62 -27.71 13.87
C MET A 450 -6.67 -28.12 15.01
N VAL A 451 -6.49 -27.27 16.03
CA VAL A 451 -5.66 -27.63 17.20
C VAL A 451 -6.28 -28.77 18.00
N GLU A 452 -7.61 -28.80 18.11
CA GLU A 452 -8.32 -29.85 18.84
C GLU A 452 -8.23 -31.21 18.12
N SER A 453 -8.19 -31.25 16.79
CA SER A 453 -8.01 -32.50 16.03
C SER A 453 -6.57 -33.05 16.08
N LEU A 454 -5.59 -32.25 16.51
CA LEU A 454 -4.20 -32.67 16.70
C LEU A 454 -3.91 -33.25 18.10
N ARG A 455 -4.91 -33.29 19.00
CA ARG A 455 -4.80 -33.79 20.38
C ARG A 455 -5.43 -35.16 20.54
#